data_AF-A0A944R574-F1
#
_entry.id   AF-A0A944R574-F1
#
_cell.length_a   1.000
_cell.length_b   1.000
_cell.length_c   1.000
_cell.angle_alpha   90.00
_cell.angle_beta   90.00
_cell.angle_gamma   90.00
#
_symmetry.space_group_name_H-M   'P 1'
#
loop_
_entity.id
_entity.type
_entity.pdbx_description
1 polymer ?
#
loop_
_entity_poly.entity_id
_entity_poly.type
_entity_poly.pdbx_seq_one_letter_code
_entity_poly.pdbx_strand_id
1 'polypeptide(L)'
;MWINTTRFGRIDVDSADLLTFQSGLPGLEQCREWALLADAENDALGWLQCTTRDDIAIAVVSPRRFVPHYQVRIPRSELTPLRLHDICHAQLVVVVSKNNKGLTLNLKAPI
;
A
#
# COMPACT_ATOMS: atom_id res chain seq x y z
N MET A 1 10.44 15.72 0.08
CA MET A 1 9.97 16.24 -1.22
C MET A 1 8.51 16.58 -1.09
N TRP A 2 8.07 17.70 -1.68
CA TRP A 2 6.69 18.15 -1.55
C TRP A 2 5.82 17.59 -2.66
N ILE A 3 4.71 16.95 -2.31
CA ILE A 3 3.67 16.54 -3.25
C ILE A 3 2.32 17.13 -2.86
N ASN A 4 1.56 17.55 -3.86
CA ASN A 4 0.17 17.96 -3.66
C ASN A 4 -0.72 16.75 -3.87
N THR A 5 -1.72 16.58 -3.01
CA THR A 5 -2.66 15.48 -3.06
C THR A 5 -4.07 16.01 -2.89
N THR A 6 -5.03 15.36 -3.52
CA THR A 6 -6.45 15.72 -3.41
C THR A 6 -7.02 15.44 -2.01
N ARG A 7 -6.49 14.44 -1.30
CA ARG A 7 -7.03 13.95 -0.01
C ARG A 7 -6.33 14.54 1.21
N PHE A 8 -5.01 14.77 1.13
CA PHE A 8 -4.19 15.19 2.26
C PHE A 8 -3.61 16.60 2.09
N GLY A 9 -3.96 17.27 0.99
CA GLY A 9 -3.34 18.54 0.62
C GLY A 9 -1.86 18.35 0.32
N ARG A 10 -1.04 19.32 0.74
CA ARG A 10 0.40 19.30 0.50
C ARG A 10 1.11 18.54 1.61
N ILE A 11 1.85 17.51 1.25
CA ILE A 11 2.60 16.66 2.19
C ILE A 11 4.09 16.66 1.84
N ASP A 12 4.94 16.59 2.87
CA ASP A 12 6.38 16.37 2.72
C ASP A 12 6.68 14.88 2.89
N VAL A 13 7.33 14.28 1.90
CA VAL A 13 7.67 12.87 1.87
C VAL A 13 9.18 12.73 1.70
N ASP A 14 9.88 12.07 2.61
CA ASP A 14 11.30 11.80 2.42
C ASP A 14 11.49 10.92 1.17
N SER A 15 12.45 11.27 0.32
CA SER A 15 12.79 10.46 -0.85
C SER A 15 13.27 9.06 -0.46
N ALA A 16 13.80 8.90 0.76
CA ALA A 16 14.16 7.60 1.32
C ALA A 16 12.95 6.72 1.68
N ASP A 17 11.77 7.31 1.90
CA ASP A 17 10.53 6.61 2.26
C ASP A 17 9.67 6.25 1.04
N LEU A 18 10.12 6.59 -0.17
CA LEU A 18 9.40 6.28 -1.40
C LEU A 18 9.49 4.79 -1.74
N LEU A 19 8.33 4.21 -1.99
CA LEU A 19 8.18 2.84 -2.48
C LEU A 19 8.11 2.85 -4.01
N THR A 20 9.05 2.15 -4.66
CA THR A 20 9.06 2.01 -6.12
C THR A 20 8.57 0.64 -6.56
N PHE A 21 7.43 0.61 -7.25
CA PHE A 21 6.92 -0.57 -7.94
C PHE A 21 7.37 -0.51 -9.40
N GLN A 22 8.40 -1.29 -9.75
CA GLN A 22 9.04 -1.25 -11.08
C GLN A 22 8.04 -1.48 -12.24
N SER A 23 7.07 -2.37 -12.02
CA SER A 23 5.99 -2.67 -12.97
C SER A 23 4.70 -1.88 -12.71
N GLY A 24 4.69 -0.98 -11.73
CA GLY A 24 3.49 -0.39 -11.15
C GLY A 24 2.62 -1.43 -10.42
N LEU A 25 1.37 -1.04 -10.13
CA LEU A 25 0.35 -1.94 -9.60
C LEU A 25 -0.62 -2.35 -10.72
N PRO A 26 -1.26 -3.53 -10.66
CA PRO A 26 -2.26 -3.94 -11.66
C PRO A 26 -3.39 -2.91 -11.80
N GLY A 27 -3.66 -2.47 -13.03
CA GLY A 27 -4.61 -1.39 -13.36
C GLY A 27 -4.08 0.03 -13.12
N LEU A 28 -2.85 0.16 -12.61
CA LEU A 28 -2.16 1.40 -12.27
C LEU A 28 -0.68 1.31 -12.67
N GLU A 29 -0.39 0.70 -13.82
CA GLU A 29 0.97 0.36 -14.27
C GLU A 29 1.86 1.60 -14.50
N GLN A 30 1.23 2.76 -14.72
CA GLN A 30 1.90 4.06 -14.85
C GLN A 30 2.25 4.69 -13.50
N CYS A 31 1.62 4.26 -12.41
CA CYS A 31 1.88 4.75 -11.05
C CYS A 31 2.95 3.88 -10.39
N ARG A 32 4.20 4.34 -10.43
CA ARG A 32 5.36 3.56 -9.99
C ARG A 32 5.93 3.99 -8.65
N GLU A 33 5.72 5.24 -8.26
CA GLU A 33 6.27 5.80 -7.02
C GLU A 33 5.13 6.12 -6.06
N TRP A 34 5.28 5.62 -4.83
CA TRP A 34 4.23 5.64 -3.83
C TRP A 34 4.80 6.05 -2.47
N ALA A 35 4.00 6.75 -1.68
CA ALA A 35 4.24 6.98 -0.27
C ALA A 35 3.20 6.23 0.55
N LEU A 36 3.62 5.53 1.61
CA LEU A 36 2.69 4.91 2.56
C LEU A 36 2.43 5.90 3.71
N LEU A 37 1.21 6.43 3.75
CA LEU A 37 0.79 7.42 4.74
C LEU A 37 -0.11 6.75 5.77
N ALA A 38 0.08 7.06 7.05
CA ALA A 38 -0.88 6.71 8.09
C ALA A 38 -2.11 7.62 8.00
N ASP A 39 -3.30 7.08 8.26
CA ASP A 39 -4.49 7.89 8.44
C ASP A 39 -4.43 8.66 9.77
N ALA A 40 -4.92 9.90 9.80
CA ALA A 40 -4.85 10.77 10.97
C ALA A 40 -5.85 10.37 12.06
N GLU A 41 -6.96 9.74 11.71
CA GLU A 41 -8.05 9.41 12.63
C GLU A 41 -8.12 7.92 12.93
N ASN A 42 -7.57 7.07 12.06
CA ASN A 42 -7.66 5.62 12.17
C ASN A 42 -6.29 4.92 12.06
N ASP A 43 -5.78 4.47 13.20
CA ASP A 43 -4.50 3.76 13.32
C ASP A 43 -4.45 2.40 12.61
N ALA A 44 -5.60 1.86 12.17
CA ALA A 44 -5.67 0.64 11.36
C ALA A 44 -5.49 0.90 9.87
N LEU A 45 -5.69 2.14 9.42
CA LEU A 45 -5.79 2.52 8.03
C LEU A 45 -4.52 3.22 7.56
N GLY A 46 -4.00 2.75 6.43
CA GLY A 46 -2.95 3.41 5.67
C GLY A 46 -3.43 3.78 4.27
N TRP A 47 -2.66 4.63 3.62
CA TRP A 47 -2.91 5.10 2.27
C TRP A 47 -1.62 4.97 1.45
N LEU A 48 -1.67 4.16 0.39
CA LEU A 48 -0.66 4.22 -0.66
C LEU A 48 -1.02 5.39 -1.58
N GLN A 49 -0.35 6.53 -1.40
CA GLN A 49 -0.51 7.72 -2.21
C GLN A 49 0.48 7.69 -3.38
N CYS A 50 -0.03 7.78 -4.62
CA CYS A 50 0.83 7.92 -5.79
C CYS A 50 1.51 9.30 -5.75
N THR A 51 2.82 9.36 -5.95
CA THR A 51 3.55 10.64 -5.90
C THR A 51 3.54 11.39 -7.24
N THR A 52 3.25 10.69 -8.34
CA THR A 52 3.14 11.26 -9.68
C THR A 52 1.70 11.62 -10.07
N ARG A 53 0.71 11.20 -9.27
CA ARG A 53 -0.72 11.49 -9.45
C ARG A 53 -1.39 11.85 -8.13
N ASP A 54 -1.80 13.10 -8.01
CA ASP A 54 -2.39 13.69 -6.81
C ASP A 54 -3.78 13.14 -6.46
N ASP A 55 -4.49 12.60 -7.44
CA ASP A 55 -5.84 12.05 -7.35
C ASP A 55 -5.89 10.57 -6.96
N ILE A 56 -4.74 9.87 -6.97
CA ILE A 56 -4.67 8.44 -6.72
C ILE A 56 -4.11 8.13 -5.33
N ALA A 57 -4.98 7.60 -4.48
CA ALA A 57 -4.62 7.01 -3.19
C ALA A 57 -5.40 5.71 -2.95
N ILE A 58 -4.71 4.65 -2.53
CA ILE A 58 -5.31 3.34 -2.24
C ILE A 58 -5.35 3.13 -0.73
N ALA A 59 -6.55 2.93 -0.20
CA ALA A 59 -6.74 2.55 1.19
C ALA A 59 -6.23 1.12 1.44
N VAL A 60 -5.36 0.96 2.43
CA VAL A 60 -4.76 -0.33 2.78
C VAL A 60 -4.80 -0.56 4.29
N VAL A 61 -4.87 -1.83 4.70
CA VAL A 61 -4.83 -2.22 6.12
C VAL A 61 -3.95 -3.46 6.30
N SER A 62 -3.44 -3.67 7.51
CA SER A 62 -2.88 -4.98 7.85
C SER A 62 -4.02 -6.02 7.91
N PRO A 63 -3.97 -7.11 7.11
CA PRO A 63 -5.05 -8.09 7.07
C PRO A 63 -5.24 -8.79 8.42
N ARG A 64 -4.15 -8.97 9.19
CA ARG A 64 -4.19 -9.65 10.49
C ARG A 64 -4.99 -8.91 11.55
N ARG A 65 -5.23 -7.61 11.37
CA ARG A 65 -6.08 -6.82 12.28
C ARG A 65 -7.57 -7.20 12.17
N PHE A 66 -8.00 -7.75 11.04
CA PHE A 66 -9.40 -8.11 10.77
C PHE A 66 -9.58 -9.62 10.52
N VAL A 67 -8.53 -10.31 10.12
CA VAL A 67 -8.48 -11.76 9.87
C VAL A 67 -7.25 -12.32 10.60
N PRO A 68 -7.34 -12.61 11.91
CA PRO A 68 -6.17 -12.90 12.77
C PRO A 68 -5.25 -14.01 12.26
N HIS A 69 -5.82 -15.02 11.60
CA HIS A 69 -5.08 -16.17 11.09
C HIS A 69 -4.74 -16.06 9.59
N TYR A 70 -4.83 -14.87 8.99
CA TYR A 70 -4.47 -14.69 7.59
C TYR A 70 -2.99 -15.00 7.35
N GLN A 71 -2.75 -15.90 6.40
CA GLN A 71 -1.43 -16.31 5.95
C GLN A 71 -1.37 -16.26 4.43
N VAL A 72 -0.25 -15.78 3.91
CA VAL A 72 0.07 -15.83 2.48
C VAL A 72 1.27 -16.76 2.30
N ARG A 73 1.24 -17.55 1.22
CA ARG A 73 2.39 -18.35 0.79
C ARG A 73 2.97 -17.69 -0.44
N ILE A 74 4.11 -17.04 -0.28
CA ILE A 74 4.81 -16.36 -1.37
C ILE A 74 6.01 -17.21 -1.79
N PRO A 75 6.11 -17.65 -3.05
CA PRO A 75 7.29 -18.33 -3.56
C PRO A 75 8.54 -17.45 -3.43
N ARG A 76 9.70 -18.05 -3.15
CA ARG A 76 10.98 -17.30 -3.06
C ARG A 76 11.31 -16.51 -4.33
N SER A 77 10.89 -17.00 -5.50
CA SER A 77 11.05 -16.31 -6.78
C SER A 77 10.34 -14.95 -6.82
N GLU A 78 9.20 -14.82 -6.13
CA GLU A 78 8.44 -13.56 -6.05
C GLU A 78 9.00 -12.61 -4.98
N LEU A 79 9.70 -13.13 -3.98
CA LEU A 79 10.41 -12.32 -2.98
C LEU A 79 11.76 -11.79 -3.47
N THR A 80 12.38 -12.47 -4.45
CA THR A 80 13.72 -12.14 -4.97
C THR A 80 13.82 -10.69 -5.46
N PRO A 81 12.84 -10.13 -6.21
CA PRO A 81 12.87 -8.73 -6.64
C PRO A 81 12.83 -7.72 -5.49
N LEU A 82 12.23 -8.08 -4.35
CA LEU A 82 12.13 -7.19 -3.18
C LEU A 82 13.47 -7.04 -2.44
N ARG A 83 14.46 -7.90 -2.74
CA ARG A 83 15.81 -7.88 -2.14
C ARG A 83 15.78 -7.85 -0.61
N LEU A 84 14.78 -8.50 -0.02
CA LEU A 84 14.65 -8.61 1.43
C LEU A 84 15.75 -9.50 1.99
N HIS A 85 16.53 -8.98 2.94
CA HIS A 85 17.50 -9.77 3.69
C HIS A 85 16.83 -10.64 4.77
N ASP A 86 15.73 -10.14 5.35
CA ASP A 86 14.91 -10.82 6.35
C ASP A 86 13.43 -10.53 6.06
N ILE A 87 12.60 -11.58 6.09
CA ILE A 87 11.15 -11.48 5.93
C ILE A 87 10.49 -10.73 7.09
N CYS A 88 11.14 -10.68 8.26
CA CYS A 88 10.64 -9.92 9.42
C CYS A 88 10.54 -8.42 9.15
N HIS A 89 11.29 -7.90 8.17
CA HIS A 89 11.21 -6.50 7.74
C HIS A 89 10.13 -6.26 6.68
N ALA A 90 9.51 -7.31 6.14
CA ALA A 90 8.44 -7.15 5.18
C ALA A 90 7.16 -6.67 5.87
N GLN A 91 6.50 -5.70 5.25
CA GLN A 91 5.14 -5.33 5.58
C GLN A 91 4.19 -5.99 4.59
N LEU A 92 3.01 -6.36 5.08
CA LEU A 92 1.96 -6.97 4.28
C LEU A 92 0.67 -6.23 4.54
N VAL A 93 0.09 -5.67 3.48
CA VAL A 93 -1.16 -4.94 3.54
C VAL A 93 -2.14 -5.45 2.48
N VAL A 94 -3.43 -5.17 2.68
CA VAL A 94 -4.49 -5.51 1.73
C VAL A 94 -5.32 -4.30 1.42
N VAL A 95 -5.75 -4.20 0.16
CA VAL A 95 -6.59 -3.09 -0.30
C VAL A 95 -7.98 -3.18 0.31
N VAL A 96 -8.46 -2.04 0.80
CA VAL A 96 -9.85 -1.85 1.26
C VAL A 96 -10.68 -1.33 0.09
N SER A 97 -11.84 -1.94 -0.13
CA SER A 97 -12.81 -1.49 -1.13
C SER A 97 -14.17 -1.30 -0.50
N LYS A 98 -14.94 -0.34 -1.00
CA LYS A 98 -16.33 -0.10 -0.59
C LYS A 98 -17.28 -0.64 -1.65
N ASN A 99 -18.33 -1.32 -1.21
CA ASN A 99 -19.47 -1.72 -2.04
C ASN A 99 -20.78 -1.40 -1.32
N ASN A 100 -21.92 -1.73 -1.95
CA ASN A 100 -23.25 -1.43 -1.40
C ASN A 100 -23.54 -2.12 -0.05
N LYS A 101 -22.78 -3.16 0.30
CA LYS A 101 -22.94 -3.92 1.55
C LYS A 101 -21.96 -3.49 2.65
N GLY A 102 -20.99 -2.62 2.35
CA GLY A 102 -20.00 -2.14 3.31
C GLY A 102 -18.57 -2.14 2.76
N LEU A 103 -17.61 -2.34 3.66
CA LEU A 103 -16.19 -2.44 3.33
C LEU A 103 -15.77 -3.90 3.15
N THR A 104 -14.84 -4.15 2.23
CA THR A 104 -14.28 -5.46 1.93
C THR A 104 -12.77 -5.38 1.80
N LEU A 105 -12.07 -6.46 2.17
CA LEU A 105 -10.61 -6.57 2.04
C LEU A 105 -10.25 -7.51 0.88
N ASN A 106 -9.32 -7.10 0.02
CA ASN A 106 -8.81 -7.98 -1.03
C ASN A 106 -7.72 -8.92 -0.47
N LEU A 107 -8.15 -10.04 0.10
CA LEU A 107 -7.26 -11.08 0.62
C LEU A 107 -6.62 -11.94 -0.47
N LYS A 108 -6.98 -11.77 -1.76
CA LYS A 108 -6.41 -12.56 -2.87
C LYS A 108 -5.16 -11.93 -3.48
N ALA A 109 -5.01 -10.61 -3.34
CA ALA A 109 -3.89 -9.86 -3.89
C ALA A 109 -3.36 -8.89 -2.82
N PRO A 110 -2.62 -9.40 -1.82
CA PRO A 110 -1.93 -8.54 -0.87
C PRO A 110 -0.78 -7.78 -1.54
N ILE A 111 -0.39 -6.67 -0.91
CA ILE A 111 0.78 -5.87 -1.23
C ILE A 111 1.84 -6.13 -0.16
#